data_AF-C5KVK7-F1
#
_entry.id   AF-C5KVK7-F1
#
_cell.length_a   1.000
_cell.length_b   1.000
_cell.length_c   1.000
_cell.angle_alpha   90.00
_cell.angle_beta   90.00
_cell.angle_gamma   90.00
#
_symmetry.space_group_name_H-M   'P 1'
#
loop_
_entity.id
_entity.type
_entity.pdbx_description
1 polymer ?
#
loop_
_entity_poly.entity_id
_entity_poly.type
_entity_poly.pdbx_seq_one_letter_code
_entity_poly.pdbx_strand_id
1 'polypeptide(L)'
;MALTPMPYERANRSSNGPVTTLSKEAVRDMLRVGHLGLGKTSALQLGRVLRNEGIQFPEGGLKKAMEEKWEVFGPMFTYEHLLLERERNSEACSTPFGLCTDVNLLLNTVTDGEAHHITRLKFQFDGGQQFLKLSVNIVSMEEGSSYVASPNSVMKNFLIGMGQASESSHNLKELFRYQSVRRLFDLAIPKQVACDLKVSAMMVGIQTAASKYPCPFCLFLNGNKCCGTPATARGWDQHMKDLNGREHNVIGEPVLQWDKSPMEVLSLSPLHLLLGLTNKAYSVARPTEESARLYKRHCLALKKEGIKRSTYFDGALEGNACSRLLDAVSHNGIPFAADRAKVVVVLKALKEVKDSCLGLERRNSWKEDLDHFRQSWTAAGLRWSLKAHILSDHVVEYLEHYEPSSGAGLGLSSEQSGETLHSRVQRLWDLRFKVNPDNSKFPNRLVDCTVTYNWNIDWDHASRDDSRSDVVPATGSDMCTSSSEPDYPSSGGLSEDSDSE
;
A
#
# COMPACT_ATOMS: atom_id res chain seq x y z
N MET A 1 -38.89 -17.45 5.81
CA MET A 1 -39.08 -18.58 4.88
C MET A 1 -38.33 -19.77 5.44
N ALA A 2 -39.04 -20.82 5.85
CA ALA A 2 -38.43 -22.06 6.30
C ALA A 2 -37.82 -22.77 5.08
N LEU A 3 -36.52 -23.10 5.14
CA LEU A 3 -35.85 -23.86 4.10
C LEU A 3 -36.31 -25.32 4.19
N THR A 4 -37.05 -25.77 3.19
CA THR A 4 -37.39 -27.18 3.01
C THR A 4 -36.08 -27.96 2.76
N PRO A 5 -35.80 -29.06 3.49
CA PRO A 5 -34.65 -29.88 3.19
C PRO A 5 -34.87 -30.55 1.83
N MET A 6 -33.94 -30.36 0.89
CA MET A 6 -33.92 -31.19 -0.31
C MET A 6 -33.55 -32.62 0.07
N PRO A 7 -34.29 -33.65 -0.40
CA PRO A 7 -33.91 -35.02 -0.18
C PRO A 7 -32.60 -35.29 -0.94
N TYR A 8 -31.52 -35.53 -0.19
CA TYR A 8 -30.28 -36.02 -0.76
C TYR A 8 -30.42 -37.54 -0.94
N GLU A 9 -30.86 -37.98 -2.12
CA GLU A 9 -30.71 -39.38 -2.51
C GLU A 9 -29.22 -39.67 -2.69
N ARG A 10 -28.71 -40.55 -1.84
CA ARG A 10 -27.33 -41.06 -1.94
C ARG A 10 -27.26 -41.95 -3.19
N ALA A 11 -26.83 -41.37 -4.31
CA ALA A 11 -26.60 -42.14 -5.52
C ALA A 11 -25.56 -43.24 -5.24
N ASN A 12 -25.99 -44.50 -5.27
CA ASN A 12 -25.09 -45.65 -5.35
C ASN A 12 -24.36 -45.55 -6.70
N ARG A 13 -23.13 -45.02 -6.70
CA ARG A 13 -22.29 -45.01 -7.89
C ARG A 13 -21.55 -46.33 -8.05
N SER A 14 -21.62 -46.86 -9.27
CA SER A 14 -20.80 -47.96 -9.76
C SER A 14 -19.32 -47.59 -9.72
N SER A 15 -18.47 -48.59 -9.49
CA SER A 15 -17.04 -48.49 -9.23
C SER A 15 -16.15 -48.04 -10.42
N ASN A 16 -16.73 -47.57 -11.54
CA ASN A 16 -16.01 -47.29 -12.80
C ASN A 16 -16.28 -45.90 -13.41
N GLY A 17 -16.51 -44.87 -12.58
CA GLY A 17 -16.53 -43.48 -13.07
C GLY A 17 -15.13 -42.95 -13.40
N PRO A 18 -14.97 -41.99 -14.33
CA PRO A 18 -13.67 -41.40 -14.64
C PRO A 18 -13.07 -40.71 -13.41
N VAL A 19 -11.93 -41.21 -12.95
CA VAL A 19 -11.18 -40.64 -11.83
C VAL A 19 -10.52 -39.34 -12.29
N THR A 20 -10.90 -38.22 -11.67
CA THR A 20 -10.31 -36.91 -11.98
C THR A 20 -9.23 -36.61 -10.93
N THR A 21 -7.98 -36.39 -11.36
CA THR A 21 -6.89 -36.02 -10.44
C THR A 21 -6.68 -34.51 -10.46
N LEU A 22 -6.68 -33.88 -9.28
CA LEU A 22 -6.35 -32.46 -9.16
C LEU A 22 -4.87 -32.21 -9.45
N SER A 23 -4.56 -31.07 -10.07
CA SER A 23 -3.19 -30.60 -10.18
C SER A 23 -2.65 -30.18 -8.80
N LYS A 24 -1.31 -30.15 -8.64
CA LYS A 24 -0.69 -29.59 -7.42
C LYS A 24 -1.14 -28.14 -7.17
N GLU A 25 -1.27 -27.36 -8.25
CA GLU A 25 -1.69 -25.97 -8.17
C GLU A 25 -3.14 -25.82 -7.67
N ALA A 26 -4.07 -26.64 -8.18
CA ALA A 26 -5.44 -26.64 -7.68
C ALA A 26 -5.53 -26.98 -6.18
N VAL A 27 -4.64 -27.85 -5.69
CA VAL A 27 -4.55 -28.17 -4.25
C VAL A 27 -3.98 -26.99 -3.45
N ARG A 28 -3.03 -26.23 -4.01
CA ARG A 28 -2.52 -24.99 -3.40
C ARG A 28 -3.61 -23.91 -3.36
N ASP A 29 -4.40 -23.75 -4.42
CA ASP A 29 -5.51 -22.79 -4.49
C ASP A 29 -6.59 -23.06 -3.44
N MET A 30 -6.81 -24.33 -3.06
CA MET A 30 -7.70 -24.67 -1.95
C MET A 30 -7.22 -24.08 -0.61
N LEU A 31 -5.91 -23.93 -0.43
CA LEU A 31 -5.26 -23.44 0.78
C LEU A 31 -4.98 -21.93 0.75
N ARG A 32 -4.77 -21.36 -0.45
CA ARG A 32 -4.42 -19.95 -0.69
C ARG A 32 -5.51 -18.98 -0.23
N VAL A 33 -5.10 -17.95 0.52
CA VAL A 33 -5.97 -16.87 0.99
C VAL A 33 -6.27 -15.94 -0.18
N GLY A 34 -7.55 -15.79 -0.54
CA GLY A 34 -7.98 -15.07 -1.75
C GLY A 34 -8.68 -15.97 -2.76
N HIS A 35 -8.40 -17.28 -2.68
CA HIS A 35 -9.15 -18.34 -3.36
C HIS A 35 -10.14 -18.98 -2.37
N LEU A 36 -10.05 -20.29 -2.11
CA LEU A 36 -10.93 -20.95 -1.14
C LEU A 36 -10.48 -20.71 0.30
N GLY A 37 -9.19 -20.48 0.53
CA GLY A 37 -8.66 -20.06 1.82
C GLY A 37 -9.03 -21.00 2.98
N LEU A 38 -9.03 -22.31 2.76
CA LEU A 38 -9.46 -23.28 3.76
C LEU A 38 -8.42 -23.48 4.87
N GLY A 39 -8.87 -23.47 6.14
CA GLY A 39 -8.06 -23.95 7.25
C GLY A 39 -7.86 -25.47 7.20
N LYS A 40 -6.91 -26.01 7.99
CA LYS A 40 -6.56 -27.45 8.00
C LYS A 40 -7.79 -28.36 8.06
N THR A 41 -8.69 -28.11 9.01
CA THR A 41 -9.88 -28.94 9.24
C THR A 41 -10.85 -28.88 8.07
N SER A 42 -11.17 -27.67 7.59
CA SER A 42 -12.07 -27.47 6.45
C SER A 42 -11.50 -28.05 5.16
N ALA A 43 -10.18 -27.91 4.95
CA ALA A 43 -9.50 -28.48 3.80
C ALA A 43 -9.51 -30.02 3.84
N LEU A 44 -9.28 -30.63 5.02
CA LEU A 44 -9.39 -32.08 5.20
C LEU A 44 -10.83 -32.59 5.01
N GLN A 45 -11.84 -31.84 5.48
CA GLN A 45 -13.25 -32.16 5.26
C GLN A 45 -13.61 -32.08 3.78
N LEU A 46 -13.25 -31.00 3.09
CA LEU A 46 -13.46 -30.86 1.65
C LEU A 46 -12.71 -31.96 0.90
N GLY A 47 -11.48 -32.27 1.28
CA GLY A 47 -10.73 -33.38 0.70
C GLY A 47 -11.40 -34.75 0.88
N ARG A 48 -12.14 -34.98 1.98
CA ARG A 48 -12.97 -36.18 2.15
C ARG A 48 -14.17 -36.18 1.20
N VAL A 49 -14.87 -35.04 1.07
CA VAL A 49 -16.00 -34.90 0.15
C VAL A 49 -15.56 -35.12 -1.30
N LEU A 50 -14.48 -34.48 -1.73
CA LEU A 50 -13.94 -34.61 -3.09
C LEU A 50 -13.53 -36.06 -3.40
N ARG A 51 -12.89 -36.76 -2.46
CA ARG A 51 -12.57 -38.19 -2.62
C ARG A 51 -13.81 -39.05 -2.80
N ASN A 52 -14.89 -38.75 -2.09
CA ASN A 52 -16.15 -39.49 -2.23
C ASN A 52 -16.82 -39.26 -3.60
N GLU A 53 -16.51 -38.14 -4.26
CA GLU A 53 -16.98 -37.81 -5.62
C GLU A 53 -16.07 -38.37 -6.73
N GLY A 54 -15.04 -39.15 -6.38
CA GLY A 54 -14.10 -39.73 -7.35
C GLY A 54 -12.95 -38.81 -7.76
N ILE A 55 -12.74 -37.70 -7.02
CA ILE A 55 -11.62 -36.78 -7.24
C ILE A 55 -10.42 -37.22 -6.41
N GLN A 56 -9.30 -37.49 -7.08
CA GLN A 56 -8.03 -37.85 -6.45
C GLN A 56 -7.10 -36.63 -6.31
N PHE A 57 -6.25 -36.70 -5.29
CA PHE A 57 -5.20 -35.72 -5.04
C PHE A 57 -3.87 -36.28 -5.55
N PRO A 58 -2.93 -35.42 -6.02
CA PRO A 58 -1.60 -35.85 -6.43
C PRO A 58 -0.85 -36.48 -5.25
N GLU A 59 0.23 -37.22 -5.52
CA GLU A 59 1.00 -37.94 -4.49
C GLU A 59 1.46 -37.00 -3.35
N GLY A 60 1.15 -37.38 -2.09
CA GLY A 60 1.32 -36.54 -0.89
C GLY A 60 0.13 -35.59 -0.60
N GLY A 61 -0.68 -35.27 -1.60
CA GLY A 61 -1.96 -34.59 -1.52
C GLY A 61 -1.98 -33.27 -0.75
N LEU A 62 -3.14 -32.98 -0.14
CA LEU A 62 -3.35 -31.78 0.68
C LEU A 62 -2.37 -31.69 1.88
N LYS A 63 -1.95 -32.85 2.42
CA LYS A 63 -1.00 -32.89 3.55
C LYS A 63 0.37 -32.35 3.12
N LYS A 64 0.90 -32.81 1.99
CA LYS A 64 2.17 -32.33 1.45
C LYS A 64 2.12 -30.85 1.09
N ALA A 65 1.02 -30.39 0.50
CA ALA A 65 0.83 -28.95 0.23
C ALA A 65 0.79 -28.10 1.52
N MET A 66 0.28 -28.66 2.62
CA MET A 66 0.31 -28.00 3.94
C MET A 66 1.69 -28.02 4.61
N GLU A 67 2.55 -28.98 4.26
CA GLU A 67 3.93 -29.14 4.77
C GLU A 67 4.92 -28.30 3.94
N GLU A 68 4.69 -28.16 2.63
CA GLU A 68 5.52 -27.37 1.70
C GLU A 68 5.74 -25.94 2.18
N LYS A 69 4.70 -25.26 2.70
CA LYS A 69 4.86 -23.91 3.26
C LYS A 69 5.88 -23.84 4.40
N TRP A 70 5.96 -24.91 5.20
CA TRP A 70 6.87 -25.04 6.33
C TRP A 70 8.26 -25.47 5.90
N GLU A 71 8.39 -26.19 4.79
CA GLU A 71 9.69 -26.49 4.19
C GLU A 71 10.32 -25.23 3.60
N VAL A 72 9.51 -24.40 2.91
CA VAL A 72 9.99 -23.18 2.25
C VAL A 72 10.21 -22.05 3.24
N PHE A 73 9.17 -21.61 3.94
CA PHE A 73 9.26 -20.40 4.79
C PHE A 73 9.55 -20.73 6.25
N GLY A 74 9.20 -21.92 6.74
CA GLY A 74 9.34 -22.29 8.16
C GLY A 74 10.74 -22.03 8.75
N PRO A 75 11.86 -22.40 8.09
CA PRO A 75 13.20 -22.19 8.63
C PRO A 75 13.61 -20.72 8.77
N MET A 76 12.93 -19.81 8.07
CA MET A 76 13.25 -18.38 8.06
C MET A 76 12.58 -17.60 9.18
N PHE A 77 11.62 -18.20 9.90
CA PHE A 77 10.83 -17.52 10.91
C PHE A 77 10.90 -18.24 12.26
N THR A 78 11.02 -17.45 13.32
CA THR A 78 10.90 -17.90 14.70
C THR A 78 10.10 -16.87 15.49
N TYR A 79 9.88 -17.11 16.77
CA TYR A 79 9.48 -16.06 17.70
C TYR A 79 10.62 -15.76 18.67
N GLU A 80 10.72 -14.50 19.04
CA GLU A 80 11.57 -14.03 20.13
C GLU A 80 10.74 -13.23 21.12
N HIS A 81 11.28 -13.03 22.32
CA HIS A 81 10.69 -12.14 23.30
C HIS A 81 11.39 -10.79 23.23
N LEU A 82 10.66 -9.79 22.75
CA LEU A 82 11.12 -8.40 22.70
C LEU A 82 10.56 -7.63 23.89
N LEU A 83 11.29 -6.60 24.33
CA LEU A 83 10.83 -5.71 25.40
C LEU A 83 9.92 -4.64 24.80
N LEU A 84 8.62 -4.92 24.72
CA LEU A 84 7.64 -4.09 24.02
C LEU A 84 6.53 -3.58 24.94
N GLU A 85 6.02 -2.40 24.62
CA GLU A 85 4.81 -1.84 25.21
C GLU A 85 3.57 -2.50 24.59
N ARG A 86 2.83 -3.32 25.36
CA ARG A 86 1.59 -3.95 24.89
C ARG A 86 0.48 -2.93 24.66
N GLU A 87 0.40 -1.95 25.56
CA GLU A 87 -0.46 -0.78 25.44
C GLU A 87 0.40 0.47 25.35
N ARG A 88 -0.10 1.53 24.71
CA ARG A 88 0.71 2.74 24.51
C ARG A 88 1.07 3.37 25.86
N ASN A 89 2.34 3.69 26.05
CA ASN A 89 2.90 4.26 27.28
C ASN A 89 2.79 3.31 28.50
N SER A 90 2.57 2.01 28.30
CA SER A 90 2.71 1.03 29.37
C SER A 90 4.19 0.79 29.66
N GLU A 91 4.50 0.19 30.81
CA GLU A 91 5.83 -0.37 31.01
C GLU A 91 6.10 -1.43 29.92
N ALA A 92 7.29 -1.38 29.31
CA ALA A 92 7.69 -2.34 28.32
C ALA A 92 7.92 -3.69 28.99
N CYS A 93 7.37 -4.77 28.42
CA CYS A 93 7.46 -6.09 29.00
C CYS A 93 7.83 -7.14 27.95
N SER A 94 8.35 -8.27 28.44
CA SER A 94 8.69 -9.42 27.60
C SER A 94 7.46 -9.88 26.82
N THR A 95 7.48 -9.65 25.51
CA THR A 95 6.34 -9.87 24.63
C THR A 95 6.78 -10.72 23.44
N PRO A 96 6.12 -11.86 23.18
CA PRO A 96 6.46 -12.69 22.04
C PRO A 96 6.15 -11.96 20.73
N PHE A 97 7.11 -12.00 19.81
CA PHE A 97 7.01 -11.39 18.50
C PHE A 97 7.54 -12.39 17.47
N GLY A 98 6.71 -12.76 16.49
CA GLY A 98 7.13 -13.59 15.37
C GLY A 98 7.99 -12.74 14.43
N LEU A 99 9.18 -13.22 14.06
CA LEU A 99 10.18 -12.47 13.29
C LEU A 99 10.84 -13.37 12.25
N CYS A 100 11.20 -12.76 11.12
CA CYS A 100 12.14 -13.35 10.17
C CYS A 100 13.56 -13.26 10.75
N THR A 101 14.26 -14.40 10.78
CA THR A 101 15.65 -14.52 11.22
C THR A 101 16.64 -14.52 10.06
N ASP A 102 16.20 -14.95 8.87
CA ASP A 102 17.02 -15.00 7.66
C ASP A 102 16.38 -14.22 6.52
N VAL A 103 16.69 -12.92 6.48
CA VAL A 103 16.11 -12.00 5.49
C VAL A 103 16.69 -12.22 4.09
N ASN A 104 17.93 -12.71 3.98
CA ASN A 104 18.53 -12.98 2.68
C ASN A 104 17.86 -14.18 2.02
N LEU A 105 17.64 -15.25 2.80
CA LEU A 105 16.92 -16.43 2.33
C LEU A 105 15.46 -16.07 2.01
N LEU A 106 14.82 -15.23 2.84
CA LEU A 106 13.49 -14.71 2.55
C LEU A 106 13.47 -13.95 1.23
N LEU A 107 14.34 -12.94 1.05
CA LEU A 107 14.44 -12.15 -0.18
C LEU A 107 14.65 -13.04 -1.41
N ASN A 108 15.65 -13.93 -1.37
CA ASN A 108 15.92 -14.84 -2.48
C ASN A 108 14.72 -15.73 -2.82
N THR A 109 13.97 -16.18 -1.80
CA THR A 109 12.78 -17.01 -2.01
C THR A 109 11.63 -16.20 -2.61
N VAL A 110 11.41 -14.97 -2.13
CA VAL A 110 10.31 -14.13 -2.62
C VAL A 110 10.60 -13.49 -3.98
N THR A 111 11.87 -13.40 -4.38
CA THR A 111 12.27 -12.91 -5.70
C THR A 111 12.63 -14.03 -6.67
N ASP A 112 12.47 -15.30 -6.29
CA ASP A 112 12.93 -16.45 -7.10
C ASP A 112 14.39 -16.31 -7.60
N GLY A 113 15.28 -15.85 -6.70
CA GLY A 113 16.69 -15.61 -7.01
C GLY A 113 17.00 -14.29 -7.72
N GLU A 114 15.99 -13.49 -8.09
CA GLU A 114 16.13 -12.21 -8.78
C GLU A 114 16.31 -10.99 -7.86
N ALA A 115 16.91 -11.18 -6.68
CA ALA A 115 17.05 -10.11 -5.68
C ALA A 115 17.89 -8.92 -6.20
N HIS A 116 18.71 -9.14 -7.23
CA HIS A 116 19.51 -8.12 -7.90
C HIS A 116 18.68 -7.13 -8.75
N HIS A 117 17.44 -7.47 -9.09
CA HIS A 117 16.49 -6.59 -9.79
C HIS A 117 15.65 -5.71 -8.85
N ILE A 118 15.89 -5.78 -7.53
CA ILE A 118 15.19 -4.95 -6.56
C ILE A 118 15.71 -3.52 -6.66
N THR A 119 14.80 -2.60 -6.94
CA THR A 119 15.10 -1.16 -7.05
C THR A 119 14.74 -0.38 -5.78
N ARG A 120 13.81 -0.90 -4.97
CA ARG A 120 13.45 -0.29 -3.68
C ARG A 120 12.86 -1.31 -2.70
N LEU A 121 13.16 -1.10 -1.43
CA LEU A 121 12.49 -1.76 -0.31
C LEU A 121 11.62 -0.75 0.44
N LYS A 122 10.32 -1.01 0.49
CA LYS A 122 9.36 -0.15 1.19
C LYS A 122 8.88 -0.81 2.48
N PHE A 123 9.33 -0.29 3.61
CA PHE A 123 8.97 -0.72 4.96
C PHE A 123 7.64 -0.10 5.38
N GLN A 124 6.79 -0.89 6.03
CA GLN A 124 5.48 -0.45 6.49
C GLN A 124 5.22 -0.97 7.90
N PHE A 125 4.66 -0.09 8.73
CA PHE A 125 4.34 -0.35 10.13
C PHE A 125 2.89 0.03 10.38
N ASP A 126 2.18 -0.84 11.09
CA ASP A 126 0.81 -0.57 11.54
C ASP A 126 0.54 -1.34 12.84
N GLY A 127 0.02 -0.65 13.85
CA GLY A 127 -0.51 -1.25 15.09
C GLY A 127 -2.03 -1.48 15.06
N GLY A 128 -2.68 -1.28 13.94
CA GLY A 128 -4.10 -1.52 13.73
C GLY A 128 -4.49 -2.97 14.04
N GLN A 129 -5.71 -3.13 14.55
CA GLN A 129 -6.34 -4.45 14.72
C GLN A 129 -5.53 -5.40 15.65
N GLN A 130 -5.13 -4.92 16.83
CA GLN A 130 -4.52 -5.71 17.93
C GLN A 130 -3.05 -6.15 17.75
N PHE A 131 -2.47 -6.02 16.56
CA PHE A 131 -1.09 -6.45 16.31
C PHE A 131 -0.27 -5.33 15.69
N LEU A 132 0.91 -5.10 16.26
CA LEU A 132 1.99 -4.41 15.59
C LEU A 132 2.58 -5.34 14.53
N LYS A 133 2.58 -4.89 13.29
CA LYS A 133 3.04 -5.66 12.13
C LYS A 133 4.13 -4.87 11.41
N LEU A 134 5.18 -5.56 11.01
CA LEU A 134 6.24 -5.05 10.15
C LEU A 134 6.21 -5.82 8.84
N SER A 135 6.01 -5.10 7.74
CA SER A 135 6.03 -5.66 6.39
C SER A 135 6.96 -4.90 5.47
N VAL A 136 7.41 -5.58 4.42
CA VAL A 136 8.24 -5.00 3.38
C VAL A 136 7.65 -5.32 2.02
N ASN A 137 7.53 -4.28 1.22
CA ASN A 137 7.13 -4.34 -0.17
C ASN A 137 8.35 -4.20 -1.07
N ILE A 138 8.49 -5.11 -2.03
CA ILE A 138 9.55 -5.09 -3.04
C ILE A 138 9.03 -4.33 -4.25
N VAL A 139 9.81 -3.32 -4.66
CA VAL A 139 9.63 -2.64 -5.93
C VAL A 139 10.79 -3.02 -6.84
N SER A 140 10.47 -3.64 -7.96
CA SER A 140 11.41 -3.97 -9.03
C SER A 140 11.04 -3.16 -10.27
N MET A 141 12.04 -2.60 -10.94
CA MET A 141 11.89 -1.88 -12.20
C MET A 141 13.00 -2.34 -13.14
N GLU A 142 12.71 -2.40 -14.45
CA GLU A 142 13.76 -2.63 -15.44
C GLU A 142 14.66 -1.38 -15.54
N GLU A 143 15.96 -1.60 -15.69
CA GLU A 143 16.96 -0.52 -15.80
C GLU A 143 16.65 0.37 -17.02
N GLY A 144 16.52 1.69 -16.80
CA GLY A 144 16.22 2.67 -17.86
C GLY A 144 14.76 2.70 -18.33
N SER A 145 13.87 1.87 -17.77
CA SER A 145 12.43 1.89 -18.10
C SER A 145 11.71 3.06 -17.42
N SER A 146 10.79 3.71 -18.15
CA SER A 146 9.69 4.45 -17.51
C SER A 146 8.86 3.46 -16.70
N TYR A 147 8.48 3.81 -15.46
CA TYR A 147 7.74 2.91 -14.58
C TYR A 147 6.55 2.26 -15.29
N VAL A 148 6.60 0.94 -15.47
CA VAL A 148 5.45 0.13 -15.87
C VAL A 148 4.89 -0.50 -14.61
N ALA A 149 3.72 -0.01 -14.19
CA ALA A 149 2.97 -0.62 -13.11
C ALA A 149 2.72 -2.10 -13.41
N SER A 150 3.45 -3.02 -12.78
CA SER A 150 2.93 -4.37 -12.66
C SER A 150 1.71 -4.29 -11.72
N PRO A 151 0.52 -4.76 -12.14
CA PRO A 151 -0.67 -4.83 -11.28
C PRO A 151 -0.42 -5.52 -9.93
N ASN A 152 0.65 -6.32 -9.86
CA ASN A 152 1.05 -7.14 -8.73
C ASN A 152 2.08 -6.47 -7.79
N SER A 153 2.50 -5.22 -8.03
CA SER A 153 3.44 -4.51 -7.13
C SER A 153 2.86 -4.31 -5.72
N VAL A 154 1.54 -4.13 -5.60
CA VAL A 154 0.81 -4.13 -4.31
C VAL A 154 0.84 -5.53 -3.64
N MET A 155 1.00 -6.60 -4.42
CA MET A 155 0.94 -7.99 -3.98
C MET A 155 2.29 -8.54 -3.50
N LYS A 156 3.43 -7.98 -3.95
CA LYS A 156 4.77 -8.35 -3.44
C LYS A 156 5.07 -7.69 -2.08
N ASN A 157 4.15 -7.80 -1.13
CA ASN A 157 4.29 -7.27 0.23
C ASN A 157 4.30 -8.43 1.23
N PHE A 158 5.46 -8.70 1.82
CA PHE A 158 5.66 -9.81 2.75
C PHE A 158 5.76 -9.34 4.19
N LEU A 159 5.29 -10.19 5.10
CA LEU A 159 5.31 -9.93 6.54
C LEU A 159 6.65 -10.39 7.12
N ILE A 160 7.39 -9.46 7.72
CA ILE A 160 8.67 -9.74 8.39
C ILE A 160 8.44 -10.08 9.85
N GLY A 161 7.45 -9.47 10.49
CA GLY A 161 7.09 -9.84 11.84
C GLY A 161 5.78 -9.28 12.34
N MET A 162 5.26 -9.93 13.38
CA MET A 162 4.05 -9.51 14.06
C MET A 162 4.05 -9.91 15.54
N GLY A 163 3.43 -9.08 16.37
CA GLY A 163 3.20 -9.36 17.77
C GLY A 163 2.11 -8.48 18.36
N GLN A 164 1.52 -8.89 19.47
CA GLN A 164 0.51 -8.11 20.16
C GLN A 164 1.18 -7.02 21.01
N ALA A 165 1.53 -5.94 20.32
CA ALA A 165 2.17 -4.77 20.87
C ALA A 165 1.51 -3.51 20.32
N SER A 166 1.65 -2.41 21.04
CA SER A 166 1.12 -1.12 20.62
C SER A 166 2.00 -0.47 19.55
N GLU A 167 1.42 0.40 18.74
CA GLU A 167 2.19 1.32 17.90
C GLU A 167 2.64 2.52 18.73
N SER A 168 3.91 2.46 19.15
CA SER A 168 4.60 3.47 19.95
C SER A 168 6.02 3.70 19.45
N SER A 169 6.59 4.87 19.75
CA SER A 169 7.99 5.20 19.36
C SER A 169 8.99 4.21 19.96
N HIS A 170 8.79 3.75 21.20
CA HIS A 170 9.60 2.71 21.84
C HIS A 170 9.60 1.43 21.00
N ASN A 171 8.43 0.88 20.69
CA ASN A 171 8.32 -0.37 19.94
C ASN A 171 8.89 -0.26 18.53
N LEU A 172 8.71 0.88 17.85
CA LEU A 172 9.32 1.12 16.54
C LEU A 172 10.86 1.09 16.64
N LYS A 173 11.46 1.74 17.64
CA LYS A 173 12.92 1.71 17.87
C LYS A 173 13.43 0.29 18.12
N GLU A 174 12.75 -0.47 18.96
CA GLU A 174 13.15 -1.85 19.26
C GLU A 174 13.08 -2.75 18.00
N LEU A 175 12.05 -2.59 17.16
CA LEU A 175 11.97 -3.32 15.89
C LEU A 175 13.07 -2.94 14.90
N PHE A 176 13.42 -1.65 14.76
CA PHE A 176 14.51 -1.23 13.87
C PHE A 176 15.90 -1.63 14.39
N ARG A 177 16.05 -1.81 15.71
CA ARG A 177 17.28 -2.34 16.33
C ARG A 177 17.43 -3.85 16.17
N TYR A 178 16.34 -4.56 15.91
CA TYR A 178 16.38 -6.00 15.71
C TYR A 178 17.30 -6.37 14.54
N GLN A 179 18.18 -7.36 14.75
CA GLN A 179 19.31 -7.61 13.85
C GLN A 179 18.88 -7.88 12.41
N SER A 180 17.79 -8.64 12.20
CA SER A 180 17.34 -8.98 10.85
C SER A 180 16.75 -7.78 10.11
N VAL A 181 15.98 -6.93 10.81
CA VAL A 181 15.42 -5.69 10.28
C VAL A 181 16.54 -4.71 9.94
N ARG A 182 17.53 -4.57 10.84
CA ARG A 182 18.71 -3.74 10.60
C ARG A 182 19.50 -4.23 9.39
N ARG A 183 19.76 -5.54 9.27
CA ARG A 183 20.43 -6.11 8.08
C ARG A 183 19.71 -5.76 6.78
N LEU A 184 18.38 -5.83 6.77
CA LEU A 184 17.58 -5.44 5.60
C LEU A 184 17.72 -3.95 5.28
N PHE A 185 17.74 -3.11 6.31
CA PHE A 185 17.93 -1.67 6.18
C PHE A 185 19.37 -1.26 5.83
N ASP A 186 20.35 -2.13 6.08
CA ASP A 186 21.76 -1.93 5.75
C ASP A 186 22.11 -2.37 4.31
N LEU A 187 21.24 -3.10 3.61
CA LEU A 187 21.46 -3.52 2.21
C LEU A 187 21.69 -2.32 1.28
N ALA A 188 22.51 -2.45 0.23
CA ALA A 188 22.73 -1.37 -0.74
C ALA A 188 21.57 -1.18 -1.74
N ILE A 189 20.33 -1.21 -1.26
CA ILE A 189 19.10 -1.02 -2.03
C ILE A 189 18.40 0.25 -1.49
N PRO A 190 17.86 1.15 -2.31
CA PRO A 190 17.08 2.28 -1.82
C PRO A 190 15.97 1.85 -0.84
N LYS A 191 15.85 2.53 0.31
CA LYS A 191 14.85 2.23 1.33
C LYS A 191 13.88 3.38 1.48
N GLN A 192 12.68 3.02 1.89
CA GLN A 192 11.61 3.96 2.13
C GLN A 192 10.71 3.41 3.23
N VAL A 193 10.28 4.26 4.16
CA VAL A 193 9.27 3.91 5.17
C VAL A 193 7.97 4.58 4.78
N ALA A 194 6.99 3.77 4.39
CA ALA A 194 5.64 4.22 4.06
C ALA A 194 4.69 3.91 5.20
N CYS A 195 4.20 4.96 5.85
CA CYS A 195 3.33 4.86 7.01
C CYS A 195 2.36 6.04 7.05
N ASP A 196 1.37 5.96 7.93
CA ASP A 196 0.45 7.09 8.14
C ASP A 196 1.16 8.29 8.79
N LEU A 197 0.49 9.44 8.87
CA LEU A 197 1.07 10.66 9.44
C LEU A 197 1.35 10.58 10.95
N LYS A 198 0.65 9.69 11.66
CA LYS A 198 0.81 9.52 13.11
C LYS A 198 2.08 8.71 13.39
N VAL A 199 2.31 7.64 12.64
CA VAL A 199 3.56 6.87 12.65
C VAL A 199 4.70 7.74 12.15
N SER A 200 4.51 8.51 11.08
CA SER A 200 5.53 9.46 10.59
C SER A 200 5.99 10.42 11.69
N ALA A 201 5.07 10.98 12.48
CA ALA A 201 5.39 11.83 13.62
C ALA A 201 6.18 11.08 14.72
N MET A 202 5.80 9.81 15.01
CA MET A 202 6.54 8.97 15.96
C MET A 202 7.94 8.59 15.46
N MET A 203 8.08 8.37 14.15
CA MET A 203 9.36 8.06 13.49
C MET A 203 10.34 9.22 13.60
N VAL A 204 9.88 10.46 13.45
CA VAL A 204 10.73 11.65 13.64
C VAL A 204 10.85 12.09 15.09
N GLY A 205 10.07 11.55 16.03
CA GLY A 205 10.15 11.89 17.45
C GLY A 205 9.44 13.20 17.84
N ILE A 206 8.36 13.58 17.13
CA ILE A 206 7.53 14.74 17.47
C ILE A 206 6.16 14.34 18.03
N GLN A 207 5.53 15.28 18.74
CA GLN A 207 4.14 15.11 19.18
C GLN A 207 3.18 15.04 17.99
N THR A 208 2.17 14.17 18.09
CA THR A 208 1.20 13.89 17.02
C THR A 208 0.27 15.07 16.68
N ALA A 209 -0.54 14.90 15.63
CA ALA A 209 -1.15 15.93 14.77
C ALA A 209 -1.97 17.07 15.43
N ALA A 210 -2.28 17.03 16.72
CA ALA A 210 -2.94 18.13 17.43
C ALA A 210 -1.96 19.21 17.92
N SER A 211 -0.66 19.04 17.70
CA SER A 211 0.40 19.94 18.17
C SER A 211 0.51 21.25 17.38
N LYS A 212 1.29 22.20 17.92
CA LYS A 212 1.54 23.51 17.31
C LYS A 212 2.33 23.41 16.00
N TYR A 213 3.23 22.42 15.91
CA TYR A 213 4.11 22.13 14.77
C TYR A 213 3.97 20.67 14.36
N PRO A 214 2.85 20.30 13.72
CA PRO A 214 2.47 18.90 13.53
C PRO A 214 3.09 18.25 12.29
N CYS A 215 3.82 19.01 11.47
CA CYS A 215 4.43 18.47 10.26
C CYS A 215 5.71 17.70 10.60
N PRO A 216 5.82 16.42 10.16
CA PRO A 216 7.04 15.64 10.36
C PRO A 216 8.20 16.13 9.49
N PHE A 217 7.95 16.88 8.41
CA PHE A 217 8.97 17.25 7.42
C PHE A 217 9.53 18.68 7.61
N CYS A 218 8.76 19.58 8.22
CA CYS A 218 9.15 20.98 8.37
C CYS A 218 8.56 21.63 9.64
N LEU A 219 8.95 22.88 9.91
CA LEU A 219 8.47 23.69 11.03
C LEU A 219 7.13 24.41 10.74
N PHE A 220 6.19 23.74 10.07
CA PHE A 220 4.86 24.28 9.79
C PHE A 220 4.08 24.57 11.07
N LEU A 221 3.63 25.81 11.23
CA LEU A 221 2.79 26.24 12.34
C LEU A 221 1.31 26.00 12.01
N ASN A 222 0.63 25.20 12.83
CA ASN A 222 -0.77 24.85 12.63
C ASN A 222 -1.68 26.10 12.59
N GLY A 223 -2.44 26.25 11.50
CA GLY A 223 -3.31 27.41 11.25
C GLY A 223 -2.70 28.45 10.31
N ASN A 224 -1.41 28.37 10.00
CA ASN A 224 -0.81 29.23 8.98
C ASN A 224 -1.31 28.87 7.58
N LYS A 225 -1.30 29.87 6.69
CA LYS A 225 -1.56 29.67 5.27
C LYS A 225 -0.37 29.00 4.61
N CYS A 226 -0.65 28.11 3.66
CA CYS A 226 0.37 27.54 2.78
C CYS A 226 0.47 28.44 1.54
N CYS A 227 1.66 28.91 1.23
CA CYS A 227 1.93 29.75 0.06
C CYS A 227 2.75 29.01 -1.00
N GLY A 228 2.89 27.68 -0.92
CA GLY A 228 3.72 26.88 -1.83
C GLY A 228 5.22 27.06 -1.62
N THR A 229 5.63 27.92 -0.68
CA THR A 229 7.01 27.96 -0.19
C THR A 229 7.08 27.03 1.02
N PRO A 230 7.93 25.99 1.00
CA PRO A 230 8.10 25.11 2.15
C PRO A 230 8.52 25.92 3.38
N ALA A 231 7.94 25.59 4.54
CA ALA A 231 8.50 26.06 5.80
C ALA A 231 9.89 25.44 6.01
N THR A 232 10.67 26.00 6.94
CA THR A 232 12.02 25.49 7.26
C THR A 232 12.00 23.98 7.48
N ALA A 233 12.80 23.25 6.71
CA ALA A 233 12.91 21.81 6.80
C ALA A 233 13.41 21.36 8.17
N ARG A 234 12.98 20.18 8.62
CA ARG A 234 13.47 19.55 9.86
C ARG A 234 14.76 18.77 9.59
N GLY A 235 15.85 19.48 9.30
CA GLY A 235 17.18 18.87 9.20
C GLY A 235 17.62 18.25 10.53
N TRP A 236 18.57 17.32 10.48
CA TRP A 236 19.07 16.60 11.67
C TRP A 236 19.54 17.54 12.78
N ASP A 237 20.40 18.50 12.44
CA ASP A 237 20.95 19.44 13.41
C ASP A 237 19.87 20.29 14.07
N GLN A 238 18.88 20.73 13.28
CA GLN A 238 17.74 21.47 13.81
C GLN A 238 16.88 20.59 14.72
N HIS A 239 16.65 19.33 14.36
CA HIS A 239 15.91 18.38 15.18
C HIS A 239 16.59 18.12 16.53
N MET A 240 17.90 17.88 16.52
CA MET A 240 18.67 17.66 17.75
C MET A 240 18.73 18.90 18.64
N LYS A 241 18.83 20.09 18.03
CA LYS A 241 18.71 21.36 18.76
C LYS A 241 17.33 21.51 19.41
N ASP A 242 16.26 21.24 18.67
CA ASP A 242 14.88 21.30 19.16
C ASP A 242 14.63 20.28 20.28
N LEU A 243 15.20 19.08 20.20
CA LEU A 243 15.11 18.07 21.25
C LEU A 243 15.72 18.56 22.57
N ASN A 244 16.92 19.14 22.50
CA ASN A 244 17.61 19.68 23.67
C ASN A 244 16.88 20.90 24.25
N GLY A 245 16.32 21.75 23.39
CA GLY A 245 15.55 22.93 23.78
C GLY A 245 14.09 22.65 24.15
N ARG A 246 13.57 21.44 23.86
CA ARG A 246 12.14 21.10 23.89
C ARG A 246 11.28 22.04 23.04
N GLU A 247 11.79 22.42 21.88
CA GLU A 247 11.13 23.31 20.93
C GLU A 247 10.39 22.52 19.84
N HIS A 248 9.53 23.22 19.08
CA HIS A 248 8.86 22.69 17.89
C HIS A 248 8.14 21.32 18.04
N ASN A 249 7.71 21.01 19.27
CA ASN A 249 7.10 19.75 19.73
C ASN A 249 7.97 18.50 19.51
N VAL A 250 9.29 18.66 19.49
CA VAL A 250 10.21 17.52 19.54
C VAL A 250 10.19 16.96 20.97
N ILE A 251 9.84 15.67 21.09
CA ILE A 251 9.64 14.99 22.38
C ILE A 251 10.55 13.78 22.56
N GLY A 252 11.28 13.38 21.51
CA GLY A 252 12.21 12.27 21.58
C GLY A 252 13.15 12.21 20.39
N GLU A 253 14.17 11.38 20.53
CA GLU A 253 15.03 11.03 19.41
C GLU A 253 14.22 10.32 18.32
N PRO A 254 14.54 10.56 17.05
CA PRO A 254 13.91 9.84 15.95
C PRO A 254 14.29 8.36 15.95
N VAL A 255 13.49 7.57 15.24
CA VAL A 255 13.71 6.13 15.04
C VAL A 255 14.83 5.88 14.04
N LEU A 256 14.91 6.71 13.00
CA LEU A 256 15.91 6.65 11.95
C LEU A 256 16.60 8.01 11.82
N GLN A 257 17.87 7.99 11.44
CA GLN A 257 18.64 9.19 11.14
C GLN A 257 18.44 9.61 9.68
N TRP A 258 18.47 10.93 9.44
CA TRP A 258 18.51 11.57 8.12
C TRP A 258 19.51 12.72 8.19
N ASP A 259 19.82 13.36 7.06
CA ASP A 259 20.70 14.55 7.02
C ASP A 259 19.87 15.84 6.89
N LYS A 260 19.29 16.06 5.72
CA LYS A 260 18.63 17.32 5.35
C LYS A 260 17.13 17.29 5.61
N SER A 261 16.49 16.16 5.35
CA SER A 261 15.04 16.03 5.49
C SER A 261 14.64 14.62 5.91
N PRO A 262 13.61 14.47 6.77
CA PRO A 262 13.01 13.17 7.04
C PRO A 262 12.48 12.47 5.79
N MET A 263 12.22 13.21 4.70
CA MET A 263 11.79 12.63 3.41
C MET A 263 12.85 11.77 2.72
N GLU A 264 14.11 11.81 3.18
CA GLU A 264 15.16 10.86 2.77
C GLU A 264 14.83 9.41 3.14
N VAL A 265 14.03 9.23 4.21
CA VAL A 265 13.66 7.91 4.73
C VAL A 265 12.16 7.70 4.78
N LEU A 266 11.36 8.74 5.00
CA LEU A 266 9.91 8.67 5.10
C LEU A 266 9.25 9.05 3.78
N SER A 267 8.28 8.26 3.33
CA SER A 267 7.42 8.64 2.22
C SER A 267 6.29 9.56 2.66
N LEU A 268 5.69 10.24 1.69
CA LEU A 268 4.39 10.87 1.90
C LEU A 268 3.30 9.78 1.98
N SER A 269 2.19 10.09 2.66
CA SER A 269 1.05 9.18 2.86
C SER A 269 -0.11 9.52 1.91
N PRO A 270 -0.01 9.31 0.58
CA PRO A 270 -1.00 9.80 -0.40
C PRO A 270 -2.42 9.28 -0.15
N LEU A 271 -2.58 8.06 0.37
CA LEU A 271 -3.90 7.54 0.72
C LEU A 271 -4.51 8.37 1.85
N HIS A 272 -3.76 8.61 2.93
CA HIS A 272 -4.24 9.45 4.04
C HIS A 272 -4.45 10.91 3.63
N LEU A 273 -3.62 11.46 2.73
CA LEU A 273 -3.84 12.80 2.17
C LEU A 273 -5.17 12.87 1.44
N LEU A 274 -5.43 11.93 0.52
CA LEU A 274 -6.66 11.83 -0.25
C LEU A 274 -7.89 11.68 0.66
N LEU A 275 -7.84 10.75 1.62
CA LEU A 275 -8.92 10.49 2.57
C LEU A 275 -9.26 11.74 3.37
N GLY A 276 -8.26 12.38 3.97
CA GLY A 276 -8.49 13.52 4.87
C GLY A 276 -8.97 14.77 4.14
N LEU A 277 -8.44 15.04 2.94
CA LEU A 277 -8.84 16.21 2.15
C LEU A 277 -10.22 16.05 1.53
N THR A 278 -10.51 14.87 0.99
CA THR A 278 -11.84 14.55 0.42
C THR A 278 -12.91 14.65 1.49
N ASN A 279 -12.72 14.01 2.65
CA ASN A 279 -13.69 14.05 3.74
C ASN A 279 -13.90 15.46 4.30
N LYS A 280 -12.82 16.26 4.43
CA LYS A 280 -12.92 17.64 4.91
C LYS A 280 -13.69 18.53 3.93
N ALA A 281 -13.32 18.53 2.66
CA ALA A 281 -14.03 19.31 1.65
C ALA A 281 -15.49 18.84 1.52
N TYR A 282 -15.73 17.53 1.50
CA TYR A 282 -17.08 16.97 1.44
C TYR A 282 -17.93 17.32 2.67
N SER A 283 -17.37 17.31 3.88
CA SER A 283 -18.11 17.69 5.10
C SER A 283 -18.64 19.12 5.07
N VAL A 284 -17.94 20.02 4.36
CA VAL A 284 -18.33 21.43 4.18
C VAL A 284 -19.29 21.58 2.99
N ALA A 285 -19.13 20.77 1.94
CA ALA A 285 -19.94 20.85 0.72
C ALA A 285 -21.30 20.14 0.83
N ARG A 286 -21.39 19.05 1.61
CA ARG A 286 -22.60 18.21 1.68
C ARG A 286 -23.80 19.03 2.18
N PRO A 287 -24.99 18.85 1.57
CA PRO A 287 -26.21 19.50 2.06
C PRO A 287 -26.60 18.95 3.44
N THR A 288 -27.23 19.80 4.25
CA THR A 288 -27.84 19.43 5.55
C THR A 288 -29.26 18.92 5.36
N GLU A 289 -29.79 18.21 6.35
CA GLU A 289 -31.17 17.68 6.34
C GLU A 289 -32.23 18.79 6.29
N GLU A 290 -31.87 20.00 6.73
CA GLU A 290 -32.70 21.21 6.64
C GLU A 290 -33.10 21.53 5.19
N SER A 291 -32.26 21.17 4.22
CA SER A 291 -32.59 21.24 2.79
C SER A 291 -33.14 19.91 2.28
N ALA A 292 -34.28 19.47 2.81
CA ALA A 292 -34.81 18.10 2.63
C ALA A 292 -34.85 17.63 1.17
N ARG A 293 -35.23 18.49 0.21
CA ARG A 293 -35.29 18.15 -1.22
C ARG A 293 -33.90 17.95 -1.82
N LEU A 294 -32.95 18.84 -1.54
CA LEU A 294 -31.59 18.74 -2.05
C LEU A 294 -30.86 17.57 -1.39
N TYR A 295 -31.00 17.41 -0.09
CA TYR A 295 -30.44 16.30 0.67
C TYR A 295 -30.90 14.95 0.13
N LYS A 296 -32.21 14.77 -0.12
CA LYS A 296 -32.74 13.54 -0.73
C LYS A 296 -32.14 13.26 -2.11
N ARG A 297 -32.03 14.28 -2.97
CA ARG A 297 -31.38 14.14 -4.31
C ARG A 297 -29.90 13.78 -4.19
N HIS A 298 -29.20 14.40 -3.25
CA HIS A 298 -27.80 14.13 -2.96
C HIS A 298 -27.59 12.67 -2.52
N CYS A 299 -28.36 12.19 -1.53
CA CYS A 299 -28.29 10.80 -1.06
C CYS A 299 -28.62 9.78 -2.17
N LEU A 300 -29.60 10.09 -3.05
CA LEU A 300 -29.91 9.25 -4.21
C LEU A 300 -28.75 9.19 -5.21
N ALA A 301 -28.08 10.32 -5.46
CA ALA A 301 -26.91 10.39 -6.33
C ALA A 301 -25.75 9.57 -5.75
N LEU A 302 -25.44 9.70 -4.45
CA LEU A 302 -24.42 8.88 -3.80
C LEU A 302 -24.71 7.38 -3.93
N LYS A 303 -25.98 6.98 -3.74
CA LYS A 303 -26.40 5.58 -3.89
C LYS A 303 -26.23 5.08 -5.33
N LYS A 304 -26.57 5.90 -6.33
CA LYS A 304 -26.42 5.59 -7.75
C LYS A 304 -24.95 5.33 -8.11
N GLU A 305 -24.04 6.15 -7.57
CA GLU A 305 -22.59 6.04 -7.79
C GLU A 305 -21.93 4.97 -6.89
N GLY A 306 -22.72 4.22 -6.09
CA GLY A 306 -22.19 3.21 -5.18
C GLY A 306 -21.31 3.77 -4.06
N ILE A 307 -21.45 5.06 -3.74
CA ILE A 307 -20.70 5.75 -2.69
C ILE A 307 -21.37 5.46 -1.35
N LYS A 308 -20.67 4.73 -0.49
CA LYS A 308 -21.11 4.41 0.87
C LYS A 308 -20.17 5.07 1.87
N ARG A 309 -20.76 5.67 2.90
CA ARG A 309 -20.04 6.17 4.09
C ARG A 309 -19.89 5.02 5.07
N SER A 310 -18.75 4.91 5.74
CA SER A 310 -18.51 3.87 6.74
C SER A 310 -19.51 4.01 7.89
N THR A 311 -19.85 2.90 8.56
CA THR A 311 -20.60 2.96 9.82
C THR A 311 -19.72 3.34 11.01
N TYR A 312 -18.40 3.22 10.86
CA TYR A 312 -17.37 3.61 11.82
C TYR A 312 -16.81 5.03 11.49
N PHE A 313 -16.16 5.70 12.44
CA PHE A 313 -15.54 7.03 12.26
C PHE A 313 -16.50 8.13 11.73
N ASP A 314 -17.63 8.36 12.41
CA ASP A 314 -18.59 9.44 12.14
C ASP A 314 -19.14 9.51 10.69
N GLY A 315 -19.12 8.37 9.99
CA GLY A 315 -19.53 8.31 8.59
C GLY A 315 -18.49 8.82 7.61
N ALA A 316 -17.19 8.66 7.86
CA ALA A 316 -16.18 9.01 6.87
C ALA A 316 -16.35 8.21 5.55
N LEU A 317 -15.83 8.76 4.46
CA LEU A 317 -15.63 8.05 3.21
C LEU A 317 -14.27 7.34 3.27
N GLU A 318 -14.26 6.05 2.96
CA GLU A 318 -13.05 5.24 2.81
C GLU A 318 -12.46 5.36 1.39
N GLY A 319 -11.29 4.76 1.12
CA GLY A 319 -10.50 5.03 -0.09
C GLY A 319 -11.28 4.91 -1.40
N ASN A 320 -11.94 3.77 -1.62
CA ASN A 320 -12.76 3.55 -2.82
C ASN A 320 -13.99 4.47 -2.89
N ALA A 321 -14.54 4.88 -1.75
CA ALA A 321 -15.66 5.82 -1.72
C ALA A 321 -15.20 7.26 -2.01
N CYS A 322 -14.00 7.65 -1.55
CA CYS A 322 -13.38 8.93 -1.91
C CYS A 322 -13.11 9.01 -3.41
N SER A 323 -12.48 7.99 -4.01
CA SER A 323 -12.21 7.96 -5.45
C SER A 323 -13.51 8.11 -6.25
N ARG A 324 -14.53 7.30 -5.96
CA ARG A 324 -15.84 7.38 -6.64
C ARG A 324 -16.53 8.73 -6.43
N LEU A 325 -16.42 9.32 -5.24
CA LEU A 325 -16.96 10.66 -5.02
C LEU A 325 -16.26 11.69 -5.91
N LEU A 326 -14.93 11.69 -5.96
CA LEU A 326 -14.17 12.63 -6.78
C LEU A 326 -14.45 12.45 -8.27
N ASP A 327 -14.55 11.19 -8.75
CA ASP A 327 -15.01 10.86 -10.10
C ASP A 327 -16.42 11.41 -10.35
N ALA A 328 -17.35 11.21 -9.42
CA ALA A 328 -18.73 11.68 -9.54
C ALA A 328 -18.85 13.21 -9.53
N VAL A 329 -18.02 13.89 -8.74
CA VAL A 329 -18.00 15.35 -8.65
C VAL A 329 -17.42 15.97 -9.93
N SER A 330 -16.38 15.39 -10.53
CA SER A 330 -15.73 15.96 -11.72
C SER A 330 -16.69 16.07 -12.91
N HIS A 331 -17.57 15.09 -13.10
CA HIS A 331 -18.60 15.11 -14.15
C HIS A 331 -19.96 15.67 -13.69
N ASN A 332 -20.04 16.32 -12.53
CA ASN A 332 -21.26 16.89 -11.95
C ASN A 332 -22.38 15.86 -11.67
N GLY A 333 -22.04 14.60 -11.42
CA GLY A 333 -22.97 13.53 -11.08
C GLY A 333 -23.60 13.65 -9.69
N ILE A 334 -23.01 14.44 -8.79
CA ILE A 334 -23.52 14.69 -7.43
C ILE A 334 -24.03 16.14 -7.31
N PRO A 335 -25.30 16.35 -6.91
CA PRO A 335 -25.83 17.69 -6.71
C PRO A 335 -25.35 18.30 -5.39
N PHE A 336 -24.91 19.55 -5.43
CA PHE A 336 -24.54 20.36 -4.27
C PHE A 336 -25.33 21.67 -4.26
N ALA A 337 -25.35 22.35 -3.11
CA ALA A 337 -25.98 23.66 -2.99
C ALA A 337 -25.11 24.74 -3.67
N ALA A 338 -25.74 25.77 -4.25
CA ALA A 338 -25.05 26.79 -5.03
C ALA A 338 -24.04 27.61 -4.19
N ASP A 339 -24.36 27.85 -2.92
CA ASP A 339 -23.48 28.50 -1.94
C ASP A 339 -22.21 27.68 -1.62
N ARG A 340 -22.20 26.39 -1.99
CA ARG A 340 -21.04 25.48 -1.81
C ARG A 340 -20.18 25.33 -3.07
N ALA A 341 -20.49 26.05 -4.15
CA ALA A 341 -19.80 25.91 -5.44
C ALA A 341 -18.27 26.00 -5.34
N LYS A 342 -17.73 26.91 -4.51
CA LYS A 342 -16.27 27.04 -4.32
C LYS A 342 -15.63 25.78 -3.71
N VAL A 343 -16.32 25.10 -2.79
CA VAL A 343 -15.82 23.86 -2.18
C VAL A 343 -15.95 22.69 -3.16
N VAL A 344 -16.95 22.71 -4.05
CA VAL A 344 -17.06 21.74 -5.14
C VAL A 344 -15.88 21.88 -6.11
N VAL A 345 -15.46 23.11 -6.42
CA VAL A 345 -14.23 23.35 -7.22
C VAL A 345 -13.00 22.74 -6.55
N VAL A 346 -12.87 22.85 -5.22
CA VAL A 346 -11.79 22.17 -4.48
C VAL A 346 -11.81 20.65 -4.67
N LEU A 347 -12.99 20.02 -4.61
CA LEU A 347 -13.12 18.57 -4.86
C LEU A 347 -12.71 18.20 -6.29
N LYS A 348 -13.01 19.05 -7.28
CA LYS A 348 -12.58 18.85 -8.67
C LYS A 348 -11.06 19.01 -8.83
N ALA A 349 -10.47 20.06 -8.27
CA ALA A 349 -9.03 20.24 -8.30
C ALA A 349 -8.27 19.12 -7.56
N LEU A 350 -8.83 18.60 -6.46
CA LEU A 350 -8.27 17.42 -5.77
C LEU A 350 -8.32 16.16 -6.66
N LYS A 351 -9.33 16.03 -7.52
CA LYS A 351 -9.39 14.94 -8.50
C LYS A 351 -8.28 15.06 -9.54
N GLU A 352 -8.03 16.26 -10.05
CA GLU A 352 -6.93 16.54 -10.99
C GLU A 352 -5.58 16.14 -10.37
N VAL A 353 -5.30 16.60 -9.15
CA VAL A 353 -4.09 16.22 -8.39
C VAL A 353 -3.99 14.71 -8.20
N LYS A 354 -5.11 14.06 -7.83
CA LYS A 354 -5.13 12.60 -7.65
C LYS A 354 -4.68 11.88 -8.93
N ASP A 355 -5.24 12.29 -10.06
CA ASP A 355 -4.99 11.64 -11.35
C ASP A 355 -3.63 12.02 -11.94
N SER A 356 -3.05 13.16 -11.57
CA SER A 356 -1.79 13.63 -12.11
C SER A 356 -0.56 13.21 -11.31
N CYS A 357 -0.66 13.00 -9.99
CA CYS A 357 0.52 12.62 -9.20
C CYS A 357 0.28 11.77 -7.93
N LEU A 358 -0.96 11.52 -7.48
CA LEU A 358 -1.17 10.61 -6.33
C LEU A 358 -1.27 9.13 -6.73
N GLY A 359 -1.42 8.86 -8.03
CA GLY A 359 -1.39 7.53 -8.61
C GLY A 359 0.02 7.00 -8.83
N LEU A 360 0.13 5.91 -9.58
CA LEU A 360 1.41 5.27 -9.88
C LEU A 360 2.26 6.08 -10.87
N GLU A 361 1.62 6.82 -11.76
CA GLU A 361 2.27 7.63 -12.79
C GLU A 361 2.11 9.12 -12.48
N ARG A 362 3.12 9.90 -12.89
CA ARG A 362 3.15 11.34 -12.81
C ARG A 362 2.94 11.95 -14.20
N ARG A 363 1.86 12.69 -14.39
CA ARG A 363 1.56 13.43 -15.63
C ARG A 363 2.35 14.73 -15.65
N ASN A 364 2.62 15.28 -16.84
CA ASN A 364 3.37 16.53 -16.97
C ASN A 364 2.70 17.73 -16.28
N SER A 365 1.37 17.78 -16.21
CA SER A 365 0.58 18.88 -15.63
C SER A 365 0.52 18.89 -14.09
N TRP A 366 1.22 17.99 -13.42
CA TRP A 366 1.00 17.74 -11.99
C TRP A 366 1.27 18.95 -11.09
N LYS A 367 2.21 19.82 -11.47
CA LYS A 367 2.51 21.05 -10.71
C LYS A 367 1.38 22.07 -10.87
N GLU A 368 0.89 22.23 -12.09
CA GLU A 368 -0.24 23.11 -12.40
C GLU A 368 -1.50 22.65 -11.69
N ASP A 369 -1.75 21.34 -11.63
CA ASP A 369 -2.88 20.75 -10.92
C ASP A 369 -2.79 21.00 -9.40
N LEU A 370 -1.59 20.88 -8.81
CA LEU A 370 -1.34 21.22 -7.41
C LEU A 370 -1.54 22.71 -7.12
N ASP A 371 -1.08 23.58 -8.02
CA ASP A 371 -1.28 25.02 -7.92
C ASP A 371 -2.75 25.41 -8.02
N HIS A 372 -3.48 24.79 -8.95
CA HIS A 372 -4.92 24.97 -9.08
C HIS A 372 -5.67 24.51 -7.82
N PHE A 373 -5.26 23.38 -7.22
CA PHE A 373 -5.79 22.93 -5.94
C PHE A 373 -5.54 23.95 -4.83
N ARG A 374 -4.31 24.48 -4.70
CA ARG A 374 -3.93 25.48 -3.68
C ARG A 374 -4.75 26.77 -3.82
N GLN A 375 -4.92 27.26 -5.04
CA GLN A 375 -5.73 28.45 -5.34
C GLN A 375 -7.19 28.20 -4.99
N SER A 376 -7.74 27.06 -5.41
CA SER A 376 -9.13 26.66 -5.12
C SER A 376 -9.39 26.52 -3.62
N TRP A 377 -8.47 25.90 -2.88
CA TRP A 377 -8.56 25.73 -1.43
C TRP A 377 -8.62 27.07 -0.70
N THR A 378 -7.75 28.00 -1.11
CA THR A 378 -7.71 29.37 -0.58
C THR A 378 -8.96 30.15 -0.93
N ALA A 379 -9.41 30.09 -2.19
CA ALA A 379 -10.61 30.80 -2.66
C ALA A 379 -11.90 30.32 -1.97
N ALA A 380 -11.95 29.03 -1.59
CA ALA A 380 -13.04 28.44 -0.82
C ALA A 380 -13.00 28.81 0.69
N GLY A 381 -11.95 29.49 1.16
CA GLY A 381 -11.80 29.87 2.57
C GLY A 381 -11.60 28.68 3.51
N LEU A 382 -11.12 27.55 3.00
CA LEU A 382 -10.91 26.35 3.81
C LEU A 382 -9.67 26.51 4.69
N ARG A 383 -9.79 26.18 5.98
CA ARG A 383 -8.64 26.18 6.90
C ARG A 383 -7.59 25.17 6.46
N TRP A 384 -6.33 25.59 6.40
CA TRP A 384 -5.19 24.70 6.14
C TRP A 384 -5.02 23.68 7.27
N SER A 385 -5.23 22.40 6.93
CA SER A 385 -4.89 21.26 7.79
C SER A 385 -3.50 20.74 7.45
N LEU A 386 -2.89 19.96 8.36
CA LEU A 386 -1.62 19.27 8.11
C LEU A 386 -1.60 18.55 6.74
N LYS A 387 -2.66 17.81 6.40
CA LYS A 387 -2.77 17.11 5.10
C LYS A 387 -2.80 18.06 3.90
N ALA A 388 -3.40 19.24 4.04
CA ALA A 388 -3.45 20.22 2.96
C ALA A 388 -2.08 20.88 2.76
N HIS A 389 -1.41 21.16 3.88
CA HIS A 389 -0.04 21.64 3.89
C HIS A 389 0.92 20.64 3.25
N ILE A 390 0.91 19.36 3.67
CA ILE A 390 1.77 18.34 3.07
C ILE A 390 1.52 18.20 1.56
N LEU A 391 0.24 18.16 1.13
CA LEU A 391 -0.08 18.08 -0.29
C LEU A 391 0.47 19.29 -1.07
N SER A 392 0.41 20.49 -0.50
CA SER A 392 0.75 21.73 -1.23
C SER A 392 2.24 22.06 -1.20
N ASP A 393 2.93 21.77 -0.10
CA ASP A 393 4.28 22.27 0.14
C ASP A 393 5.35 21.16 0.05
N HIS A 394 4.98 19.88 0.22
CA HIS A 394 5.96 18.77 0.25
C HIS A 394 5.85 17.81 -0.93
N VAL A 395 4.74 17.77 -1.68
CA VAL A 395 4.64 16.87 -2.84
C VAL A 395 5.64 17.24 -3.93
N VAL A 396 5.82 18.54 -4.19
CA VAL A 396 6.81 19.01 -5.17
C VAL A 396 8.21 18.62 -4.74
N GLU A 397 8.59 18.98 -3.51
CA GLU A 397 9.88 18.65 -2.92
C GLU A 397 10.15 17.13 -2.95
N TYR A 398 9.15 16.33 -2.59
CA TYR A 398 9.23 14.87 -2.59
C TYR A 398 9.52 14.31 -3.98
N LEU A 399 8.68 14.69 -4.96
CA LEU A 399 8.73 14.16 -6.30
C LEU A 399 9.95 14.63 -7.11
N GLU A 400 10.56 15.74 -6.74
CA GLU A 400 11.76 16.28 -7.40
C GLU A 400 13.07 15.77 -6.80
N HIS A 401 13.12 15.50 -5.50
CA HIS A 401 14.37 15.24 -4.79
C HIS A 401 14.47 13.85 -4.17
N TYR A 402 13.35 13.22 -3.84
CA TYR A 402 13.32 11.99 -3.04
C TYR A 402 12.67 10.81 -3.76
N GLU A 403 11.93 11.05 -4.84
CA GLU A 403 11.42 10.00 -5.72
C GLU A 403 12.44 9.68 -6.82
N PRO A 404 13.17 8.55 -6.76
CA PRO A 404 14.23 8.25 -7.70
C PRO A 404 13.72 7.85 -9.10
N SER A 405 12.45 7.46 -9.23
CA SER A 405 11.89 7.00 -10.49
C SER A 405 11.29 8.17 -11.28
N SER A 406 11.97 8.56 -12.37
CA SER A 406 11.48 9.60 -13.27
C SER A 406 10.13 9.20 -13.87
N GLY A 407 9.09 9.97 -13.57
CA GLY A 407 7.72 9.71 -14.03
C GLY A 407 6.85 8.89 -13.06
N ALA A 408 7.39 8.42 -11.94
CA ALA A 408 6.58 7.83 -10.88
C ALA A 408 5.77 8.90 -10.13
N GLY A 409 4.51 8.58 -9.84
CA GLY A 409 3.69 9.32 -8.89
C GLY A 409 3.85 8.78 -7.46
N LEU A 410 3.16 9.39 -6.50
CA LEU A 410 3.23 8.99 -5.08
C LEU A 410 2.64 7.61 -4.80
N GLY A 411 1.90 7.01 -5.73
CA GLY A 411 1.32 5.68 -5.60
C GLY A 411 2.38 4.60 -5.35
N LEU A 412 3.58 4.75 -5.91
CA LEU A 412 4.70 3.83 -5.68
C LEU A 412 5.17 3.88 -4.21
N SER A 413 5.18 5.09 -3.69
CA SER A 413 5.60 5.50 -2.35
C SER A 413 4.47 5.39 -1.30
N SER A 414 3.30 4.91 -1.73
CA SER A 414 2.08 4.83 -0.92
C SER A 414 2.12 3.74 0.16
N GLU A 415 1.49 4.04 1.27
CA GLU A 415 1.19 3.15 2.40
C GLU A 415 0.08 2.13 2.11
N GLN A 416 -0.62 2.24 0.98
CA GLN A 416 -1.80 1.42 0.64
C GLN A 416 -1.55 -0.10 0.58
N SER A 417 -0.35 -0.51 0.15
CA SER A 417 0.04 -1.94 0.16
C SER A 417 0.09 -2.51 1.57
N GLY A 418 0.45 -1.68 2.55
CA GLY A 418 0.50 -2.04 3.96
C GLY A 418 -0.90 -2.25 4.51
N GLU A 419 -1.80 -1.28 4.32
CA GLU A 419 -3.20 -1.41 4.75
C GLU A 419 -3.89 -2.68 4.19
N THR A 420 -3.62 -3.00 2.93
CA THR A 420 -4.15 -4.21 2.28
C THR A 420 -3.60 -5.47 2.95
N LEU A 421 -2.29 -5.51 3.21
CA LEU A 421 -1.64 -6.59 3.94
C LEU A 421 -2.23 -6.74 5.34
N HIS A 422 -2.39 -5.66 6.09
CA HIS A 422 -2.89 -5.69 7.47
C HIS A 422 -4.29 -6.28 7.55
N SER A 423 -5.20 -5.86 6.66
CA SER A 423 -6.55 -6.44 6.56
C SER A 423 -6.53 -7.95 6.24
N ARG A 424 -5.65 -8.38 5.34
CA ARG A 424 -5.50 -9.80 4.97
C ARG A 424 -4.92 -10.64 6.11
N VAL A 425 -3.86 -10.15 6.76
CA VAL A 425 -3.23 -10.82 7.91
C VAL A 425 -4.23 -10.94 9.05
N GLN A 426 -4.99 -9.89 9.35
CA GLN A 426 -6.02 -9.93 10.39
C GLN A 426 -7.08 -10.98 10.09
N ARG A 427 -7.62 -10.99 8.87
CA ARG A 427 -8.58 -12.01 8.43
C ARG A 427 -8.00 -13.42 8.55
N LEU A 428 -6.75 -13.61 8.16
CA LEU A 428 -6.07 -14.89 8.29
C LEU A 428 -5.91 -15.32 9.75
N TRP A 429 -5.52 -14.40 10.62
CA TRP A 429 -5.41 -14.63 12.06
C TRP A 429 -6.76 -15.06 12.64
N ASP A 430 -7.81 -14.25 12.43
CA ASP A 430 -9.14 -14.49 12.99
C ASP A 430 -9.74 -15.82 12.53
N LEU A 431 -9.52 -16.21 11.28
CA LEU A 431 -10.06 -17.46 10.73
C LEU A 431 -9.27 -18.71 11.11
N ARG A 432 -7.96 -18.61 11.35
CA ARG A 432 -7.09 -19.81 11.42
C ARG A 432 -6.18 -19.92 12.64
N PHE A 433 -5.74 -18.80 13.21
CA PHE A 433 -4.64 -18.79 14.19
C PHE A 433 -5.02 -18.18 15.53
N LYS A 434 -6.17 -17.49 15.59
CA LYS A 434 -6.66 -16.82 16.79
C LYS A 434 -6.64 -17.74 18.00
N VAL A 435 -5.91 -17.30 19.00
CA VAL A 435 -5.79 -17.95 20.30
C VAL A 435 -5.65 -16.86 21.37
N ASN A 436 -6.01 -17.17 22.61
CA ASN A 436 -5.78 -16.27 23.73
C ASN A 436 -4.26 -15.94 23.83
N PRO A 437 -3.87 -14.67 24.03
CA PRO A 437 -2.47 -14.27 24.17
C PRO A 437 -1.71 -14.97 25.31
N ASP A 438 -2.40 -15.35 26.38
CA ASP A 438 -1.83 -16.08 27.53
C ASP A 438 -1.65 -17.58 27.24
N ASN A 439 -2.09 -18.06 26.07
CA ASN A 439 -1.93 -19.45 25.69
C ASN A 439 -0.46 -19.73 25.33
N SER A 440 0.10 -20.84 25.85
CA SER A 440 1.47 -21.25 25.53
C SER A 440 1.74 -21.48 24.04
N LYS A 441 0.69 -21.69 23.22
CA LYS A 441 0.80 -21.82 21.76
C LYS A 441 0.83 -20.47 21.04
N PHE A 442 0.51 -19.36 21.69
CA PHE A 442 0.41 -18.05 21.07
C PHE A 442 1.67 -17.65 20.29
N PRO A 443 2.90 -17.78 20.83
CA PRO A 443 4.10 -17.42 20.08
C PRO A 443 4.26 -18.22 18.79
N ASN A 444 4.03 -19.54 18.85
CA ASN A 444 4.05 -20.40 17.66
C ASN A 444 2.94 -20.03 16.66
N ARG A 445 1.76 -19.57 17.12
CA ARG A 445 0.70 -19.10 16.23
C ARG A 445 1.07 -17.84 15.47
N LEU A 446 1.86 -16.94 16.06
CA LEU A 446 2.39 -15.76 15.34
C LEU A 446 3.27 -16.20 14.17
N VAL A 447 4.16 -17.17 14.41
CA VAL A 447 5.03 -17.77 13.38
C VAL A 447 4.20 -18.49 12.32
N ASP A 448 3.28 -19.36 12.73
CA ASP A 448 2.36 -20.07 11.82
C ASP A 448 1.62 -19.09 10.89
N CYS A 449 1.13 -17.98 11.44
CA CYS A 449 0.39 -16.97 10.70
C CYS A 449 1.30 -16.27 9.68
N THR A 450 2.50 -15.89 10.10
CA THR A 450 3.50 -15.20 9.25
C THR A 450 3.95 -16.08 8.09
N VAL A 451 4.37 -17.32 8.38
CA VAL A 451 4.74 -18.35 7.39
C VAL A 451 3.60 -18.59 6.41
N THR A 452 2.37 -18.74 6.92
CA THR A 452 1.21 -18.98 6.07
C THR A 452 0.88 -17.77 5.20
N TYR A 453 1.00 -16.54 5.71
CA TYR A 453 0.76 -15.34 4.92
C TYR A 453 1.75 -15.26 3.75
N ASN A 454 3.05 -15.38 4.03
CA ASN A 454 4.10 -15.25 3.02
C ASN A 454 4.05 -16.34 1.94
N TRP A 455 3.65 -17.56 2.30
CA TRP A 455 3.43 -18.64 1.34
C TRP A 455 2.20 -18.42 0.43
N ASN A 456 1.20 -17.66 0.90
CA ASN A 456 -0.01 -17.37 0.12
C ASN A 456 0.15 -16.16 -0.81
N ILE A 457 1.29 -15.46 -0.76
CA ILE A 457 1.60 -14.42 -1.74
C ILE A 457 1.84 -15.14 -3.06
N ASP A 458 1.11 -14.71 -4.09
CA ASP A 458 1.26 -15.25 -5.43
C ASP A 458 2.52 -14.65 -6.07
N TRP A 459 3.59 -15.44 -6.06
CA TRP A 459 4.88 -15.08 -6.64
C TRP A 459 4.94 -15.38 -8.16
N ASP A 460 4.06 -16.25 -8.66
CA ASP A 460 4.21 -16.95 -9.96
C ASP A 460 3.51 -16.28 -11.16
N HIS A 461 2.82 -15.15 -10.98
CA HIS A 461 2.14 -14.44 -12.07
C HIS A 461 2.82 -13.12 -12.51
N ALA A 462 4.06 -12.88 -12.09
CA ALA A 462 4.81 -11.69 -12.50
C ALA A 462 5.52 -11.82 -13.86
N SER A 463 5.53 -13.00 -14.48
CA SER A 463 6.17 -13.23 -15.79
C SER A 463 5.48 -14.35 -16.54
N ARG A 464 4.51 -14.01 -17.40
CA ARG A 464 4.06 -14.77 -18.59
C ARG A 464 2.81 -14.12 -19.15
N ASP A 465 2.96 -12.90 -19.66
CA ASP A 465 2.16 -12.48 -20.80
C ASP A 465 3.00 -12.80 -22.06
N ASP A 466 3.14 -14.10 -22.33
CA ASP A 466 3.71 -14.63 -23.58
C ASP A 466 2.63 -14.59 -24.69
N SER A 467 1.86 -13.49 -24.73
CA SER A 467 1.07 -13.10 -25.89
C SER A 467 1.91 -12.23 -26.82
N ARG A 468 3.17 -12.62 -27.05
CA ARG A 468 3.78 -12.40 -28.36
C ARG A 468 3.06 -13.32 -29.33
N SER A 469 1.98 -12.77 -29.89
CA SER A 469 1.29 -13.28 -31.05
C SER A 469 2.32 -13.78 -32.06
N ASP A 470 2.17 -15.06 -32.39
CA ASP A 470 2.93 -15.75 -33.41
C ASP A 470 3.13 -14.90 -34.66
N VAL A 471 4.38 -14.93 -35.11
CA VAL A 471 4.80 -14.64 -36.47
C VAL A 471 3.79 -15.25 -37.45
N VAL A 472 3.12 -14.39 -38.21
CA VAL A 472 2.36 -14.80 -39.40
C VAL A 472 3.35 -15.42 -40.40
N PRO A 473 3.15 -16.66 -40.89
CA PRO A 473 3.97 -17.19 -41.94
C PRO A 473 3.60 -16.52 -43.27
N ALA A 474 4.62 -16.02 -43.95
CA ALA A 474 4.53 -15.55 -45.32
C ALA A 474 4.21 -16.72 -46.27
N THR A 475 3.09 -16.61 -47.00
CA THR A 475 2.88 -17.14 -48.35
C THR A 475 1.90 -16.19 -49.05
N GLY A 476 2.37 -15.36 -49.99
CA GLY A 476 2.04 -15.46 -51.43
C GLY A 476 0.56 -15.19 -51.69
N SER A 477 0.12 -14.16 -52.41
CA SER A 477 0.59 -13.70 -53.71
C SER A 477 -0.12 -12.39 -54.11
N ASP A 478 0.55 -11.64 -54.98
CA ASP A 478 -0.01 -10.87 -56.10
C ASP A 478 -0.66 -9.48 -55.91
N MET A 479 0.08 -8.53 -56.50
CA MET A 479 -0.33 -7.55 -57.51
C MET A 479 -0.60 -6.08 -57.11
N CYS A 480 0.10 -5.24 -57.90
CA CYS A 480 -0.17 -3.87 -58.32
C CYS A 480 0.37 -2.74 -57.43
N THR A 481 1.57 -2.19 -57.77
CA THR A 481 1.81 -0.90 -58.50
C THR A 481 1.50 0.33 -57.64
N SER A 482 2.32 1.36 -57.48
CA SER A 482 3.39 1.95 -58.30
C SER A 482 4.02 3.12 -57.52
N SER A 483 5.27 3.49 -57.89
CA SER A 483 5.90 4.84 -57.80
C SER A 483 6.03 5.48 -56.41
N SER A 484 7.15 6.07 -55.97
CA SER A 484 8.39 6.48 -56.64
C SER A 484 9.34 7.00 -55.55
N GLU A 485 10.57 6.51 -55.55
CA GLU A 485 11.77 7.23 -55.06
C GLU A 485 11.96 8.55 -55.88
N PRO A 486 12.82 9.54 -55.48
CA PRO A 486 14.12 9.25 -54.88
C PRO A 486 14.80 10.31 -53.98
N ASP A 487 15.99 9.90 -53.52
CA ASP A 487 17.24 10.64 -53.35
C ASP A 487 17.49 11.58 -52.15
N TYR A 488 18.41 11.08 -51.31
CA TYR A 488 19.43 11.88 -50.62
C TYR A 488 20.33 12.63 -51.62
N PRO A 489 20.99 13.71 -51.19
CA PRO A 489 22.43 13.54 -51.00
C PRO A 489 22.99 14.24 -49.76
N SER A 490 24.03 13.61 -49.22
CA SER A 490 25.01 14.19 -48.31
C SER A 490 25.95 15.15 -49.03
N SER A 491 26.24 16.29 -48.41
CA SER A 491 27.52 17.03 -48.45
C SER A 491 27.34 18.22 -47.50
N GLY A 492 28.28 18.71 -46.70
CA GLY A 492 29.71 18.50 -46.60
C GLY A 492 30.29 19.80 -46.03
N GLY A 493 31.07 19.70 -44.95
CA GLY A 493 32.24 20.55 -44.71
C GLY A 493 32.08 21.95 -44.08
N LEU A 494 32.98 22.16 -43.08
CA LEU A 494 33.77 23.38 -42.80
C LEU A 494 33.07 24.47 -41.93
N SER A 495 33.51 24.63 -40.67
CA SER A 495 34.59 25.53 -40.16
C SER A 495 34.05 26.97 -40.01
N GLU A 496 34.01 27.60 -38.85
CA GLU A 496 35.07 28.32 -38.09
C GLU A 496 34.29 29.06 -36.98
N ASP A 497 34.69 28.95 -35.70
CA ASP A 497 35.45 29.95 -34.91
C ASP A 497 34.71 31.22 -34.47
N SER A 498 35.08 31.66 -33.25
CA SER A 498 34.86 32.96 -32.58
C SER A 498 33.43 33.24 -32.08
N ASP A 499 33.18 34.01 -31.03
CA ASP A 499 33.85 34.47 -29.81
C ASP A 499 32.76 35.29 -29.08
N SER A 500 32.87 35.43 -27.77
CA SER A 500 32.36 36.55 -26.94
C SER A 500 30.93 37.10 -27.13
N GLU A 501 30.08 36.94 -26.11
CA GLU A 501 29.74 37.98 -25.12
C GLU A 501 29.12 37.38 -23.86
#